data_AF-A0A3E1E9V5-F1
#
_entry.id   AF-A0A3E1E9V5-F1
#
_cell.length_a   1.000
_cell.length_b   1.000
_cell.length_c   1.000
_cell.angle_alpha   90.00
_cell.angle_beta   90.00
_cell.angle_gamma   90.00
#
_symmetry.space_group_name_H-M   'P 1'
#
loop_
_entity.id
_entity.type
_entity.pdbx_description
1 polymer ?
#
loop_
_entity_poly.entity_id
_entity_poly.type
_entity_poly.pdbx_seq_one_letter_code
_entity_poly.pdbx_strand_id
1 'polypeptide(L)'
;MLATSPPPTYRFWRPLAALAAAAVVLLTGLAWYFLPVTTPVLGTVTQVLNAESSVDGNRPSTGQMLGAGRIALSLGAMEITLSNGVTLMLEGPGELEILTPMRAHLHSGQVVVRVPQNAIGFQLNAASVQVVDLGTEFGLKAGPGLDADLQVFEGLVEASPAQGGFTNRIVAGNAARYTAEASTPKTLVYSPSRFIRQIPVEAGIPLPAKMGKREFPAARHSEVVIQKATQPIHIDGDLSEWDAEGLFSFEEDPSRSVEGRMRYDSEGIYIAAHVKDPAPMRSAIDPAMDGELGWKGGGLQVRLSLDRSLGWPVDASAPSYYRMRGLTANPEQIKRAMNPRLVTLTLWHHEPSQTHCLHLAFGTNYSGGEVNPPGYSSVFRRDPDDRGYTIEARIPWEVLHVQDDPPREGDVLAACWNVHWCDLSGRVWLSNLIDIRNSTEPLRIYDYERAATWGRAIYR
;
A
#
# COMPACT_ATOMS: atom_id res chain seq x y z
N MET A 1 66.73 -26.19 -78.71
CA MET A 1 65.35 -25.87 -78.26
C MET A 1 65.02 -26.82 -77.11
N LEU A 2 65.02 -26.32 -75.88
CA LEU A 2 64.57 -27.04 -74.68
C LEU A 2 63.58 -26.12 -73.96
N ALA A 3 62.34 -26.57 -73.82
CA ALA A 3 61.24 -25.81 -73.23
C ALA A 3 61.33 -25.83 -71.70
N THR A 4 61.25 -24.65 -71.08
CA THR A 4 61.14 -24.50 -69.62
C THR A 4 59.67 -24.39 -69.23
N SER A 5 59.16 -25.33 -68.44
CA SER A 5 57.82 -25.32 -67.85
C SER A 5 57.73 -24.33 -66.68
N PRO A 6 56.62 -23.57 -66.47
CA PRO A 6 56.45 -22.71 -65.31
C PRO A 6 55.98 -23.51 -64.07
N PRO A 7 56.22 -23.01 -62.83
CA PRO A 7 55.84 -23.70 -61.60
C PRO A 7 54.33 -23.60 -61.30
N PRO A 8 53.74 -24.57 -60.57
CA PRO A 8 52.32 -24.54 -60.23
C PRO A 8 52.02 -23.44 -59.21
N THR A 9 51.08 -22.56 -59.53
CA THR A 9 50.61 -21.49 -58.63
C THR A 9 49.70 -22.06 -57.54
N TYR A 10 50.09 -21.88 -56.28
CA TYR A 10 49.27 -22.14 -55.08
C TYR A 10 48.06 -21.20 -55.02
N ARG A 11 46.98 -21.49 -55.77
CA ARG A 11 45.80 -20.61 -55.88
C ARG A 11 44.50 -21.22 -55.35
N PHE A 12 44.53 -22.44 -54.80
CA PHE A 12 43.32 -23.19 -54.40
C PHE A 12 42.92 -23.07 -52.91
N TRP A 13 43.71 -22.45 -52.03
CA TRP A 13 43.41 -22.39 -50.58
C TRP A 13 42.65 -21.12 -50.14
N ARG A 14 42.65 -20.06 -50.96
CA ARG A 14 41.98 -18.79 -50.65
C ARG A 14 40.44 -18.86 -50.50
N PRO A 15 39.68 -19.62 -51.31
CA PRO A 15 38.22 -19.68 -51.15
C PRO A 15 37.79 -20.49 -49.91
N LEU A 16 38.55 -21.53 -49.54
CA LEU A 16 38.31 -22.33 -48.33
C LEU A 16 38.56 -21.53 -47.05
N ALA A 17 39.60 -20.71 -47.01
CA ALA A 17 39.86 -19.82 -45.88
C ALA A 17 38.78 -18.74 -45.71
N ALA A 18 38.25 -18.20 -46.81
CA ALA A 18 37.16 -17.21 -46.78
C ALA A 18 35.83 -17.82 -46.31
N LEU A 19 35.50 -19.05 -46.73
CA LEU A 19 34.32 -19.78 -46.27
C LEU A 19 34.40 -20.14 -44.78
N ALA A 20 35.58 -20.55 -44.30
CA ALA A 20 35.80 -20.82 -42.87
C ALA A 20 35.65 -19.55 -42.02
N ALA A 21 36.19 -18.41 -42.47
CA ALA A 21 36.03 -17.14 -41.78
C ALA A 21 34.57 -16.67 -41.74
N ALA A 22 33.84 -16.81 -42.86
CA ALA A 22 32.42 -16.49 -42.91
C ALA A 22 31.58 -17.39 -41.99
N ALA A 23 31.88 -18.69 -41.94
CA ALA A 23 31.23 -19.62 -41.02
C ALA A 23 31.51 -19.28 -39.54
N VAL A 24 32.74 -18.88 -39.19
CA VAL A 24 33.06 -18.43 -37.83
C VAL A 24 32.29 -17.17 -37.48
N VAL A 25 32.26 -16.15 -38.35
CA VAL A 25 31.50 -14.92 -38.09
C VAL A 25 30.01 -15.21 -37.92
N LEU A 26 29.44 -16.06 -38.78
CA LEU A 26 28.03 -16.42 -38.73
C LEU A 26 27.70 -17.26 -37.48
N LEU A 27 28.57 -18.20 -37.09
CA LEU A 27 28.44 -18.96 -35.85
C LEU A 27 28.61 -18.09 -34.61
N THR A 28 29.53 -17.11 -34.62
CA THR A 28 29.66 -16.15 -33.52
C THR A 28 28.46 -15.20 -33.43
N GLY A 29 27.90 -14.77 -34.56
CA GLY A 29 26.70 -13.94 -34.62
C GLY A 29 25.46 -14.70 -34.14
N LEU A 30 25.29 -15.95 -34.58
CA LEU A 30 24.25 -16.84 -34.06
C LEU A 30 24.45 -17.11 -32.56
N ALA A 31 25.66 -17.45 -32.12
CA ALA A 31 25.94 -17.67 -30.71
C ALA A 31 25.62 -16.42 -29.89
N TRP A 32 26.00 -15.22 -30.34
CA TRP A 32 25.68 -13.98 -29.62
C TRP A 32 24.18 -13.69 -29.59
N TYR A 33 23.45 -14.02 -30.66
CA TYR A 33 22.00 -13.85 -30.71
C TYR A 33 21.23 -14.87 -29.83
N PHE A 34 21.77 -16.08 -29.66
CA PHE A 34 21.13 -17.17 -28.92
C PHE A 34 21.69 -17.41 -27.51
N LEU A 35 22.81 -16.78 -27.14
CA LEU A 35 23.34 -16.86 -25.78
C LEU A 35 22.40 -16.09 -24.85
N PRO A 36 21.81 -16.75 -23.83
CA PRO A 36 21.00 -16.06 -22.85
C PRO A 36 21.88 -15.04 -22.13
N VAL A 37 21.49 -13.76 -22.16
CA VAL A 37 22.04 -12.76 -21.25
C VAL A 37 21.59 -13.20 -19.86
N THR A 38 22.48 -13.82 -19.09
CA THR A 38 22.22 -14.13 -17.69
C THR A 38 22.13 -12.81 -16.95
N THR A 39 20.93 -12.43 -16.53
CA THR A 39 20.77 -11.30 -15.63
C THR A 39 21.48 -11.66 -14.32
N PRO A 40 22.37 -10.79 -13.81
CA PRO A 40 23.05 -11.08 -12.56
C PRO A 40 22.01 -11.17 -11.44
N VAL A 41 22.08 -12.24 -10.67
CA VAL A 41 21.24 -12.39 -9.48
C VAL A 41 21.79 -11.45 -8.42
N LEU A 42 20.96 -10.50 -8.02
CA LEU A 42 21.29 -9.48 -7.03
C LEU A 42 20.78 -9.84 -5.63
N GLY A 43 19.83 -10.76 -5.50
CA GLY A 43 19.34 -11.25 -4.22
C GLY A 43 18.46 -12.48 -4.32
N THR A 44 18.04 -12.97 -3.17
CA THR A 44 17.19 -14.16 -3.02
C THR A 44 16.11 -13.88 -1.97
N VAL A 45 14.88 -14.33 -2.22
CA VAL A 45 13.79 -14.30 -1.22
C VAL A 45 14.11 -15.34 -0.14
N THR A 46 14.33 -14.91 1.10
CA THR A 46 14.67 -15.80 2.23
C THR A 46 13.47 -16.18 3.07
N GLN A 47 12.48 -15.31 3.17
CA GLN A 47 11.25 -15.56 3.91
C GLN A 47 10.06 -14.89 3.24
N VAL A 48 8.88 -15.49 3.42
CA VAL A 48 7.61 -14.99 2.87
C VAL A 48 6.52 -15.20 3.92
N LEU A 49 5.73 -14.16 4.18
CA LEU A 49 4.50 -14.24 4.97
C LEU A 49 3.35 -13.77 4.09
N ASN A 50 2.58 -14.74 3.57
CA ASN A 50 1.38 -14.48 2.77
C ASN A 50 1.60 -13.43 1.67
N ALA A 51 2.79 -13.31 1.07
CA ALA A 51 3.02 -12.26 0.10
C ALA A 51 2.35 -12.56 -1.25
N GLU A 52 1.86 -11.52 -1.91
CA GLU A 52 1.38 -11.62 -3.28
C GLU A 52 1.92 -10.47 -4.14
N SER A 53 2.40 -10.81 -5.34
CA SER A 53 2.87 -9.84 -6.32
C SER A 53 1.70 -9.01 -6.79
N SER A 54 1.86 -7.69 -6.68
CA SER A 54 0.88 -6.79 -7.24
C SER A 54 0.79 -7.00 -8.73
N VAL A 55 1.86 -7.35 -9.48
CA VAL A 55 1.97 -7.35 -10.96
C VAL A 55 1.15 -8.42 -11.67
N ASP A 56 1.10 -9.61 -11.10
CA ASP A 56 0.53 -10.80 -11.74
C ASP A 56 -0.25 -11.71 -10.78
N GLY A 57 -0.36 -11.33 -9.50
CA GLY A 57 -1.00 -12.13 -8.45
C GLY A 57 -0.20 -13.37 -8.07
N ASN A 58 1.06 -13.49 -8.53
CA ASN A 58 1.89 -14.63 -8.15
C ASN A 58 2.43 -14.46 -6.73
N ARG A 59 2.39 -15.54 -5.97
CA ARG A 59 2.99 -15.59 -4.63
C ARG A 59 4.48 -15.87 -4.78
N PRO A 60 5.36 -14.98 -4.29
CA PRO A 60 6.80 -15.27 -4.28
C PRO A 60 7.07 -16.46 -3.36
N SER A 61 8.16 -17.16 -3.64
CA SER A 61 8.57 -18.34 -2.89
C SER A 61 9.95 -18.16 -2.29
N THR A 62 10.17 -18.70 -1.09
CA THR A 62 11.52 -18.81 -0.52
C THR A 62 12.46 -19.51 -1.51
N GLY A 63 13.67 -18.97 -1.67
CA GLY A 63 14.66 -19.41 -2.65
C GLY A 63 14.53 -18.77 -4.04
N GLN A 64 13.49 -17.98 -4.30
CA GLN A 64 13.34 -17.25 -5.56
C GLN A 64 14.50 -16.27 -5.75
N MET A 65 15.21 -16.40 -6.87
CA MET A 65 16.30 -15.49 -7.26
C MET A 65 15.73 -14.21 -7.87
N LEU A 66 16.35 -13.08 -7.53
CA LEU A 66 15.94 -11.74 -7.95
C LEU A 66 17.12 -11.05 -8.65
N GLY A 67 16.86 -10.50 -9.84
CA GLY A 67 17.79 -9.60 -10.53
C GLY A 67 17.52 -8.13 -10.16
N ALA A 68 18.12 -7.22 -10.93
CA ALA A 68 17.73 -5.82 -10.89
C ALA A 68 16.27 -5.66 -11.38
N GLY A 69 15.51 -4.78 -10.75
CA GLY A 69 14.15 -4.48 -11.16
C GLY A 69 13.18 -4.19 -10.01
N ARG A 70 11.94 -3.91 -10.39
CA ARG A 70 10.84 -3.60 -9.49
C ARG A 70 10.21 -4.86 -8.91
N ILE A 71 9.98 -4.79 -7.62
CA ILE A 71 9.27 -5.79 -6.84
C ILE A 71 8.11 -5.05 -6.18
N ALA A 72 6.90 -5.44 -6.54
CA ALA A 72 5.71 -4.79 -6.04
C ALA A 72 4.83 -5.85 -5.37
N LEU A 73 4.59 -5.69 -4.06
CA LEU A 73 3.65 -6.52 -3.31
C LEU A 73 2.30 -5.84 -3.23
N SER A 74 1.24 -6.59 -3.52
CA SER A 74 -0.12 -6.17 -3.20
C SER A 74 -0.41 -6.40 -1.72
N LEU A 75 0.08 -7.47 -1.09
CA LEU A 75 -0.22 -7.82 0.31
C LEU A 75 0.90 -8.68 0.92
N GLY A 76 0.84 -8.89 2.24
CA GLY A 76 1.78 -9.73 2.99
C GLY A 76 3.15 -9.09 3.21
N ALA A 77 4.17 -9.89 3.51
CA ALA A 77 5.54 -9.43 3.68
C ALA A 77 6.55 -10.44 3.11
N MET A 78 7.72 -9.96 2.71
CA MET A 78 8.83 -10.84 2.33
C MET A 78 10.18 -10.28 2.74
N GLU A 79 11.09 -11.17 3.10
CA GLU A 79 12.49 -10.86 3.34
C GLU A 79 13.31 -11.22 2.09
N ILE A 80 14.12 -10.27 1.63
CA ILE A 80 15.05 -10.43 0.52
C ILE A 80 16.46 -10.28 1.07
N THR A 81 17.33 -11.23 0.79
CA THR A 81 18.77 -11.10 1.05
C THR A 81 19.51 -10.82 -0.24
N LEU A 82 20.16 -9.66 -0.32
CA LEU A 82 21.01 -9.29 -1.44
C LEU A 82 22.32 -10.10 -1.44
N SER A 83 22.99 -10.14 -2.59
CA SER A 83 24.23 -10.91 -2.79
C SER A 83 25.40 -10.47 -1.91
N ASN A 84 25.36 -9.25 -1.36
CA ASN A 84 26.33 -8.74 -0.39
C ASN A 84 25.89 -8.95 1.09
N GLY A 85 24.76 -9.60 1.33
CA GLY A 85 24.25 -9.91 2.67
C GLY A 85 23.31 -8.86 3.28
N VAL A 86 23.02 -7.76 2.59
CA VAL A 86 21.99 -6.80 3.04
C VAL A 86 20.64 -7.50 3.03
N THR A 87 19.88 -7.42 4.13
CA THR A 87 18.51 -7.93 4.18
C THR A 87 17.50 -6.79 4.09
N LEU A 88 16.43 -7.02 3.31
CA LEU A 88 15.35 -6.09 3.03
C LEU A 88 14.03 -6.77 3.40
N MET A 89 13.36 -6.32 4.46
CA MET A 89 12.03 -6.78 4.84
C MET A 89 10.99 -5.82 4.23
N LEU A 90 10.36 -6.23 3.13
CA LEU A 90 9.35 -5.43 2.42
C LEU A 90 7.94 -5.85 2.84
N GLU A 91 7.11 -4.87 3.19
CA GLU A 91 5.70 -5.07 3.51
C GLU A 91 4.78 -4.58 2.37
N GLY A 92 3.77 -5.38 2.06
CA GLY A 92 2.67 -5.07 1.14
C GLY A 92 1.57 -4.25 1.84
N PRO A 93 0.91 -3.32 1.12
CA PRO A 93 1.19 -2.90 -0.25
C PRO A 93 2.46 -2.04 -0.30
N GLY A 94 3.36 -2.37 -1.22
CA GLY A 94 4.67 -1.72 -1.29
C GLY A 94 5.40 -2.04 -2.59
N GLU A 95 6.21 -1.09 -3.03
CA GLU A 95 7.01 -1.22 -4.25
C GLU A 95 8.45 -0.81 -3.98
N LEU A 96 9.36 -1.76 -4.19
CA LEU A 96 10.79 -1.63 -4.01
C LEU A 96 11.50 -1.98 -5.31
N GLU A 97 12.45 -1.16 -5.72
CA GLU A 97 13.26 -1.39 -6.91
C GLU A 97 14.70 -1.67 -6.49
N ILE A 98 15.19 -2.88 -6.80
CA ILE A 98 16.59 -3.24 -6.60
C ILE A 98 17.37 -2.74 -7.82
N LEU A 99 18.30 -1.81 -7.58
CA LEU A 99 19.12 -1.24 -8.64
C LEU A 99 20.48 -1.96 -8.72
N THR A 100 21.12 -2.15 -7.57
CA THR A 100 22.41 -2.84 -7.42
C THR A 100 22.46 -3.50 -6.05
N PRO A 101 23.46 -4.36 -5.74
CA PRO A 101 23.65 -4.87 -4.38
C PRO A 101 23.83 -3.75 -3.32
N MET A 102 24.29 -2.56 -3.74
CA MET A 102 24.54 -1.41 -2.86
C MET A 102 23.47 -0.32 -2.93
N ARG A 103 22.39 -0.52 -3.69
CA ARG A 103 21.38 0.52 -3.91
C ARG A 103 20.00 -0.04 -4.21
N ALA A 104 19.00 0.44 -3.49
CA ALA A 104 17.58 0.22 -3.78
C ALA A 104 16.78 1.53 -3.75
N HIS A 105 15.59 1.52 -4.32
CA HIS A 105 14.63 2.64 -4.27
C HIS A 105 13.27 2.15 -3.79
N LEU A 106 12.78 2.71 -2.68
CA LEU A 106 11.43 2.50 -2.18
C LEU A 106 10.48 3.51 -2.84
N HIS A 107 9.64 3.03 -3.75
CA HIS A 107 8.63 3.85 -4.42
C HIS A 107 7.43 4.12 -3.50
N SER A 108 7.02 3.11 -2.75
CA SER A 108 5.93 3.19 -1.76
C SER A 108 5.97 2.01 -0.79
N GLY A 109 5.33 2.16 0.37
CA GLY A 109 5.20 1.09 1.37
C GLY A 109 6.24 1.20 2.47
N GLN A 110 6.62 0.07 3.07
CA GLN A 110 7.54 0.01 4.21
C GLN A 110 8.63 -1.02 3.97
N VAL A 111 9.88 -0.64 4.24
CA VAL A 111 11.02 -1.56 4.21
C VAL A 111 11.90 -1.38 5.44
N VAL A 112 12.32 -2.48 6.05
CA VAL A 112 13.43 -2.50 7.02
C VAL A 112 14.68 -3.04 6.34
N VAL A 113 15.78 -2.34 6.52
CA VAL A 113 17.09 -2.70 5.98
C VAL A 113 18.01 -3.09 7.14
N ARG A 114 18.66 -4.25 7.04
CA ARG A 114 19.80 -4.62 7.91
C ARG A 114 21.06 -4.74 7.07
N VAL A 115 22.08 -3.97 7.41
CA VAL A 115 23.31 -3.89 6.63
C VAL A 115 24.48 -4.51 7.39
N PRO A 116 25.10 -5.59 6.87
CA PRO A 116 26.30 -6.17 7.48
C PRO A 116 27.53 -5.29 7.25
N GLN A 117 28.59 -5.51 8.03
CA GLN A 117 29.82 -4.69 8.00
C GLN A 117 30.47 -4.61 6.61
N ASN A 118 30.38 -5.66 5.79
CA ASN A 118 30.96 -5.70 4.45
C ASN A 118 30.14 -4.92 3.40
N ALA A 119 28.98 -4.37 3.76
CA ALA A 119 28.07 -3.64 2.88
C ALA A 119 27.74 -2.23 3.39
N ILE A 120 28.55 -1.69 4.30
CA ILE A 120 28.48 -0.29 4.75
C ILE A 120 28.51 0.64 3.53
N GLY A 121 27.66 1.67 3.55
CA GLY A 121 27.43 2.58 2.42
C GLY A 121 26.29 2.15 1.50
N PHE A 122 25.49 1.14 1.89
CA PHE A 122 24.25 0.79 1.20
C PHE A 122 23.31 2.00 1.14
N GLN A 123 22.69 2.22 -0.03
CA GLN A 123 21.83 3.37 -0.28
C GLN A 123 20.38 2.94 -0.47
N LEU A 124 19.49 3.48 0.36
CA LEU A 124 18.05 3.37 0.15
C LEU A 124 17.48 4.74 -0.20
N ASN A 125 16.90 4.86 -1.38
CA ASN A 125 16.30 6.10 -1.87
C ASN A 125 14.78 6.02 -1.77
N ALA A 126 14.14 7.15 -1.50
CA ALA A 126 12.72 7.41 -1.75
C ALA A 126 12.60 8.77 -2.44
N ALA A 127 11.38 9.14 -2.84
CA ALA A 127 11.15 10.39 -3.58
C ALA A 127 11.62 11.66 -2.84
N SER A 128 11.54 11.69 -1.50
CA SER A 128 11.88 12.84 -0.66
C SER A 128 13.23 12.73 0.06
N VAL A 129 13.85 11.53 0.11
CA VAL A 129 15.06 11.29 0.91
C VAL A 129 16.00 10.27 0.27
N GLN A 130 17.30 10.51 0.39
CA GLN A 130 18.36 9.54 0.15
C GLN A 130 18.99 9.16 1.49
N VAL A 131 18.99 7.88 1.82
CA VAL A 131 19.56 7.33 3.07
C VAL A 131 20.80 6.52 2.73
N VAL A 132 21.91 6.81 3.41
CA VAL A 132 23.17 6.08 3.32
C VAL A 132 23.45 5.41 4.66
N ASP A 133 23.58 4.10 4.63
CA ASP A 133 23.87 3.27 5.79
C ASP A 133 25.34 3.37 6.23
N LEU A 134 25.58 3.40 7.55
CA LEU A 134 26.92 3.40 8.14
C LEU A 134 27.17 2.18 9.07
N GLY A 135 26.51 1.06 8.78
CA GLY A 135 26.56 -0.22 9.52
C GLY A 135 25.40 -0.34 10.49
N THR A 136 24.16 -0.48 9.98
CA THR A 136 22.95 -0.13 10.74
C THR A 136 21.73 -0.99 10.39
N GLU A 137 20.76 -1.01 11.31
CA GLU A 137 19.39 -1.45 11.05
C GLU A 137 18.46 -0.22 11.08
N PHE A 138 17.76 0.03 9.97
CA PHE A 138 16.86 1.18 9.84
C PHE A 138 15.61 0.84 9.02
N GLY A 139 14.51 1.53 9.30
CA GLY A 139 13.25 1.42 8.56
C GLY A 139 12.97 2.68 7.76
N LEU A 140 12.43 2.51 6.55
CA LEU A 140 11.94 3.60 5.72
C LEU A 140 10.51 3.30 5.27
N LYS A 141 9.62 4.25 5.51
CA LYS A 141 8.21 4.23 5.08
C LYS A 141 8.00 5.35 4.09
N ALA A 142 7.48 5.04 2.91
CA ALA A 142 7.15 6.04 1.88
C ALA A 142 5.64 6.01 1.59
N GLY A 143 4.97 7.13 1.86
CA GLY A 143 3.52 7.28 1.68
C GLY A 143 3.11 7.80 0.30
N PRO A 144 1.80 7.76 -0.04
CA PRO A 144 1.28 8.29 -1.31
C PRO A 144 1.53 9.81 -1.49
N GLY A 145 1.63 10.55 -0.37
CA GLY A 145 1.97 11.97 -0.31
C GLY A 145 3.44 12.31 -0.59
N LEU A 146 4.30 11.34 -0.91
CA LEU A 146 5.76 11.49 -1.11
C LEU A 146 6.60 11.70 0.15
N ASP A 147 5.96 11.85 1.29
CA ASP A 147 6.66 11.91 2.56
C ASP A 147 7.29 10.57 2.89
N ALA A 148 8.46 10.63 3.51
CA ALA A 148 9.22 9.48 3.96
C ALA A 148 9.52 9.56 5.45
N ASP A 149 9.12 8.54 6.21
CA ASP A 149 9.46 8.40 7.63
C ASP A 149 10.64 7.45 7.76
N LEU A 150 11.76 7.97 8.25
CA LEU A 150 12.98 7.24 8.53
C LEU A 150 13.08 6.99 10.04
N GLN A 151 13.42 5.76 10.44
CA GLN A 151 13.71 5.42 11.83
C GLN A 151 14.95 4.53 11.92
N VAL A 152 15.82 4.78 12.88
CA VAL A 152 17.05 4.00 13.09
C VAL A 152 16.91 3.15 14.36
N PHE A 153 17.10 1.85 14.23
CA PHE A 153 17.00 0.88 15.33
C PHE A 153 18.36 0.61 15.99
N GLU A 154 19.41 0.47 15.19
CA GLU A 154 20.78 0.19 15.65
C GLU A 154 21.78 0.97 14.79
N GLY A 155 22.81 1.56 15.40
CA GLY A 155 23.83 2.32 14.68
C GLY A 155 23.39 3.73 14.29
N LEU A 156 23.75 4.17 13.08
CA LEU A 156 23.42 5.48 12.54
C LEU A 156 23.40 5.51 11.00
N VAL A 157 22.63 6.45 10.44
CA VAL A 157 22.56 6.69 8.99
C VAL A 157 22.80 8.16 8.67
N GLU A 158 23.25 8.43 7.45
CA GLU A 158 23.25 9.77 6.87
C GLU A 158 22.06 9.89 5.90
N ALA A 159 21.19 10.87 6.14
CA ALA A 159 19.97 11.08 5.37
C ALA A 159 19.92 12.51 4.82
N SER A 160 19.70 12.61 3.51
CA SER A 160 19.70 13.89 2.78
C SER A 160 18.39 14.07 2.01
N PRO A 161 17.77 15.27 2.03
CA PRO A 161 16.61 15.56 1.18
C PRO A 161 16.94 15.36 -0.30
N ALA A 162 16.03 14.72 -1.06
CA ALA A 162 16.29 14.34 -2.45
C ALA A 162 16.44 15.54 -3.41
N GLN A 163 15.81 16.68 -3.10
CA GLN A 163 15.88 17.92 -3.90
C GLN A 163 17.06 18.83 -3.50
N GLY A 164 17.98 18.34 -2.67
CA GLY A 164 19.06 19.14 -2.09
C GLY A 164 18.69 19.74 -0.74
N GLY A 165 19.67 19.81 0.15
CA GLY A 165 19.49 20.22 1.55
C GLY A 165 20.65 19.72 2.41
N PHE A 166 20.52 19.89 3.73
CA PHE A 166 21.56 19.42 4.65
C PHE A 166 21.42 17.93 4.92
N THR A 167 22.55 17.22 4.85
CA THR A 167 22.64 15.84 5.32
C THR A 167 22.52 15.82 6.85
N ASN A 168 21.62 14.99 7.36
CA ASN A 168 21.40 14.79 8.78
C ASN A 168 21.90 13.42 9.19
N ARG A 169 22.53 13.34 10.37
CA ARG A 169 22.85 12.06 11.00
C ARG A 169 21.72 11.67 11.92
N ILE A 170 21.09 10.53 11.65
CA ILE A 170 20.04 9.96 12.49
C ILE A 170 20.65 8.74 13.18
N VAL A 171 20.56 8.69 14.51
CA VAL A 171 21.14 7.64 15.34
C VAL A 171 20.05 6.72 15.90
N ALA A 172 20.45 5.55 16.39
CA ALA A 172 19.56 4.58 17.04
C ALA A 172 18.65 5.23 18.09
N GLY A 173 17.35 4.91 18.03
CA GLY A 173 16.34 5.48 18.92
C GLY A 173 15.71 6.79 18.42
N ASN A 174 16.07 7.27 17.22
CA ASN A 174 15.51 8.48 16.63
C ASN A 174 14.75 8.19 15.32
N ALA A 175 13.79 9.06 15.02
CA ALA A 175 13.03 9.03 13.78
C ALA A 175 12.85 10.45 13.20
N ALA A 176 12.68 10.54 11.88
CA ALA A 176 12.53 11.80 11.17
C ALA A 176 11.65 11.65 9.92
N ARG A 177 10.79 12.64 9.66
CA ARG A 177 9.97 12.78 8.44
C ARG A 177 10.64 13.72 7.45
N TYR A 178 10.81 13.25 6.23
CA TYR A 178 11.24 14.02 5.07
C TYR A 178 10.04 14.26 4.16
N THR A 179 9.88 15.49 3.69
CA THR A 179 8.85 15.86 2.72
C THR A 179 9.53 16.42 1.47
N ALA A 180 8.90 16.29 0.31
CA ALA A 180 9.53 16.70 -0.96
C ALA A 180 9.85 18.21 -1.04
N GLU A 181 9.12 19.03 -0.28
CA GLU A 181 9.21 20.50 -0.31
C GLU A 181 10.10 21.08 0.79
N ALA A 182 10.47 20.29 1.81
CA ALA A 182 11.23 20.78 2.95
C ALA A 182 12.73 20.44 2.83
N SER A 183 13.58 21.45 3.03
CA SER A 183 15.04 21.30 3.08
C SER A 183 15.55 20.73 4.42
N THR A 184 14.69 20.65 5.43
CA THR A 184 15.00 20.13 6.77
C THR A 184 13.94 19.14 7.20
N PRO A 185 14.32 17.96 7.74
CA PRO A 185 13.35 16.98 8.22
C PRO A 185 12.65 17.45 9.50
N LYS A 186 11.46 16.92 9.75
CA LYS A 186 10.75 17.06 11.02
C LYS A 186 11.09 15.87 11.92
N THR A 187 11.43 16.11 13.18
CA THR A 187 11.63 15.01 14.15
C THR A 187 10.32 14.25 14.35
N LEU A 188 10.40 12.92 14.38
CA LEU A 188 9.29 12.04 14.74
C LEU A 188 9.57 11.33 16.05
N VAL A 189 8.50 10.95 16.75
CA VAL A 189 8.62 10.08 17.93
C VAL A 189 9.03 8.68 17.47
N TYR A 190 10.09 8.15 18.08
CA TYR A 190 10.55 6.80 17.85
C TYR A 190 9.52 5.78 18.35
N SER A 191 9.22 4.78 17.52
CA SER A 191 8.27 3.71 17.82
C SER A 191 8.89 2.34 17.51
N PRO A 192 9.14 1.48 18.52
CA PRO A 192 9.67 0.14 18.29
C PRO A 192 8.80 -0.72 17.37
N SER A 193 7.50 -0.40 17.28
CA SER A 193 6.47 -1.15 16.57
C SER A 193 6.12 -0.59 15.18
N ARG A 194 6.73 0.53 14.74
CA ARG A 194 6.44 1.22 13.47
C ARG A 194 6.66 0.35 12.23
N PHE A 195 7.61 -0.57 12.30
CA PHE A 195 8.00 -1.43 11.19
C PHE A 195 8.01 -2.90 11.62
N ILE A 196 7.69 -3.80 10.69
CA ILE A 196 7.93 -5.23 10.88
C ILE A 196 9.39 -5.51 10.58
N ARG A 197 10.14 -5.81 11.65
CA ARG A 197 11.59 -6.07 11.55
C ARG A 197 11.90 -7.51 11.20
N GLN A 198 11.02 -8.45 11.54
CA GLN A 198 11.14 -9.88 11.30
C GLN A 198 9.75 -10.44 11.03
N ILE A 199 9.64 -11.47 10.17
CA ILE A 199 8.36 -12.15 9.98
C ILE A 199 7.94 -12.81 11.30
N PRO A 200 6.73 -12.51 11.83
CA PRO A 200 6.25 -13.11 13.06
C PRO A 200 6.22 -14.65 12.98
N VAL A 201 6.63 -15.32 14.07
CA VAL A 201 6.67 -16.79 14.15
C VAL A 201 5.25 -17.40 14.17
N GLU A 202 4.24 -16.64 14.60
CA GLU A 202 2.82 -17.01 14.58
C GLU A 202 2.19 -16.89 13.18
N ALA A 203 2.98 -17.18 12.14
CA ALA A 203 2.73 -16.83 10.75
C ALA A 203 1.41 -17.40 10.16
N GLY A 204 0.38 -16.55 10.21
CA GLY A 204 -0.59 -16.31 9.14
C GLY A 204 -1.87 -17.15 9.17
N ILE A 205 -3.01 -16.48 8.99
CA ILE A 205 -4.21 -17.13 8.47
C ILE A 205 -3.91 -17.47 7.00
N PRO A 206 -4.21 -18.69 6.52
CA PRO A 206 -4.05 -19.01 5.11
C PRO A 206 -4.78 -18.00 4.24
N LEU A 207 -4.09 -17.49 3.22
CA LEU A 207 -4.77 -16.72 2.18
C LEU A 207 -5.79 -17.61 1.47
N PRO A 208 -6.90 -17.05 0.96
CA PRO A 208 -7.79 -17.75 0.03
C PRO A 208 -6.99 -18.39 -1.12
N ALA A 209 -7.54 -19.41 -1.78
CA ALA A 209 -6.96 -19.94 -3.02
C ALA A 209 -6.79 -18.78 -4.02
N LYS A 210 -5.71 -18.81 -4.85
CA LYS A 210 -5.40 -17.72 -5.81
C LYS A 210 -6.67 -17.25 -6.52
N MET A 211 -7.12 -16.03 -6.22
CA MET A 211 -8.00 -15.32 -7.15
C MET A 211 -7.16 -15.10 -8.42
N GLY A 212 -7.68 -15.52 -9.58
CA GLY A 212 -6.99 -15.34 -10.85
C GLY A 212 -6.57 -13.88 -11.06
N LYS A 213 -5.54 -13.67 -11.90
CA LYS A 213 -4.90 -12.36 -12.20
C LYS A 213 -5.78 -11.13 -11.90
N ARG A 214 -5.51 -10.48 -10.76
CA ARG A 214 -5.76 -9.05 -10.48
C ARG A 214 -7.16 -8.54 -10.82
N GLU A 215 -8.18 -9.13 -10.24
CA GLU A 215 -9.40 -8.39 -9.98
C GLU A 215 -9.58 -8.41 -8.47
N PHE A 216 -9.54 -7.23 -7.83
CA PHE A 216 -10.34 -7.09 -6.62
C PHE A 216 -11.71 -7.71 -6.88
N PRO A 217 -12.36 -8.34 -5.90
CA PRO A 217 -13.72 -8.83 -6.11
C PRO A 217 -14.51 -7.72 -6.81
N ALA A 218 -15.09 -8.04 -7.98
CA ALA A 218 -15.88 -7.03 -8.70
C ALA A 218 -16.91 -6.49 -7.70
N ALA A 219 -16.96 -5.16 -7.55
CA ALA A 219 -17.87 -4.54 -6.61
C ALA A 219 -19.29 -5.05 -6.88
N ARG A 220 -19.94 -5.57 -5.84
CA ARG A 220 -21.29 -6.14 -5.95
C ARG A 220 -22.34 -5.03 -5.91
N HIS A 221 -21.96 -3.86 -5.42
CA HIS A 221 -22.83 -2.70 -5.27
C HIS A 221 -22.21 -1.48 -5.95
N SER A 222 -23.06 -0.70 -6.60
CA SER A 222 -22.69 0.60 -7.18
C SER A 222 -23.23 1.77 -6.38
N GLU A 223 -24.02 1.50 -5.34
CA GLU A 223 -24.66 2.49 -4.51
C GLU A 223 -24.92 1.98 -3.10
N VAL A 224 -25.07 2.91 -2.17
CA VAL A 224 -25.55 2.71 -0.80
C VAL A 224 -26.62 3.75 -0.50
N VAL A 225 -27.68 3.33 0.18
CA VAL A 225 -28.73 4.23 0.68
C VAL A 225 -28.44 4.54 2.15
N ILE A 226 -28.22 5.81 2.45
CA ILE A 226 -27.96 6.31 3.80
C ILE A 226 -29.26 6.92 4.31
N GLN A 227 -29.96 6.18 5.16
CA GLN A 227 -31.28 6.58 5.66
C GLN A 227 -31.17 7.55 6.84
N LYS A 228 -32.11 8.49 6.95
CA LYS A 228 -32.24 9.30 8.15
C LYS A 228 -32.54 8.41 9.37
N ALA A 229 -31.86 8.65 10.49
CA ALA A 229 -32.17 7.99 11.75
C ALA A 229 -33.56 8.45 12.23
N THR A 230 -34.49 7.50 12.37
CA THR A 230 -35.87 7.73 12.83
C THR A 230 -36.02 7.55 14.34
N GLN A 231 -35.04 6.91 14.97
CA GLN A 231 -34.93 6.69 16.40
C GLN A 231 -33.47 6.93 16.85
N PRO A 232 -33.23 7.25 18.13
CA PRO A 232 -31.86 7.34 18.67
C PRO A 232 -31.09 6.04 18.46
N ILE A 233 -29.81 6.16 18.09
CA ILE A 233 -28.88 5.03 17.95
C ILE A 233 -27.90 5.07 19.11
N HIS A 234 -27.84 3.98 19.88
CA HIS A 234 -26.97 3.78 21.03
C HIS A 234 -25.69 3.10 20.57
N ILE A 235 -24.54 3.77 20.74
CA ILE A 235 -23.24 3.22 20.33
C ILE A 235 -22.75 2.22 21.38
N ASP A 236 -23.23 0.97 21.29
CA ASP A 236 -22.94 -0.13 22.23
C ASP A 236 -22.50 -1.45 21.54
N GLY A 237 -22.49 -1.47 20.20
CA GLY A 237 -22.11 -2.61 19.39
C GLY A 237 -23.23 -3.65 19.22
N ASP A 238 -24.43 -3.40 19.73
CA ASP A 238 -25.62 -4.21 19.50
C ASP A 238 -26.42 -3.69 18.30
N LEU A 239 -26.36 -4.42 17.19
CA LEU A 239 -26.99 -3.97 15.95
C LEU A 239 -28.51 -4.23 15.90
N SER A 240 -29.15 -4.66 17.00
CA SER A 240 -30.57 -5.02 17.00
C SER A 240 -31.54 -3.87 16.72
N GLU A 241 -31.15 -2.62 17.03
CA GLU A 241 -31.94 -1.44 16.70
C GLU A 241 -31.76 -0.97 15.24
N TRP A 242 -30.81 -1.56 14.51
CA TRP A 242 -30.59 -1.28 13.10
C TRP A 242 -31.45 -2.19 12.22
N ASP A 243 -32.47 -1.61 11.60
CA ASP A 243 -33.30 -2.32 10.63
C ASP A 243 -32.51 -2.76 9.36
N ALA A 244 -33.17 -3.54 8.51
CA ALA A 244 -32.58 -4.04 7.27
C ALA A 244 -32.57 -3.02 6.12
N GLU A 245 -33.13 -1.83 6.30
CA GLU A 245 -33.21 -0.82 5.25
C GLU A 245 -31.82 -0.22 4.98
N GLY A 246 -31.41 -0.20 3.71
CA GLY A 246 -30.06 0.22 3.32
C GLY A 246 -28.94 -0.74 3.75
N LEU A 247 -29.28 -1.93 4.27
CA LEU A 247 -28.32 -3.01 4.50
C LEU A 247 -27.70 -3.44 3.18
N PHE A 248 -26.38 -3.51 3.16
CA PHE A 248 -25.63 -4.17 2.10
C PHE A 248 -24.71 -5.23 2.71
N SER A 249 -24.38 -6.25 1.94
CA SER A 249 -23.47 -7.29 2.38
C SER A 249 -22.53 -7.73 1.27
N PHE A 250 -21.34 -8.11 1.69
CA PHE A 250 -20.27 -8.60 0.83
C PHE A 250 -19.58 -9.79 1.49
N GLU A 251 -19.21 -10.80 0.71
CA GLU A 251 -18.55 -12.01 1.19
C GLU A 251 -17.36 -12.35 0.27
N GLU A 252 -16.15 -12.38 0.84
CA GLU A 252 -14.93 -12.88 0.17
C GLU A 252 -14.92 -14.42 0.24
N ASP A 253 -15.14 -14.96 1.43
CA ASP A 253 -15.24 -16.38 1.72
C ASP A 253 -16.10 -16.61 2.99
N PRO A 254 -16.47 -17.85 3.37
CA PRO A 254 -17.34 -18.10 4.53
C PRO A 254 -16.84 -17.56 5.88
N SER A 255 -15.54 -17.27 6.00
CA SER A 255 -14.89 -16.69 7.18
C SER A 255 -14.61 -15.19 7.08
N ARG A 256 -14.80 -14.58 5.90
CA ARG A 256 -14.52 -13.17 5.61
C ARG A 256 -15.68 -12.53 4.88
N SER A 257 -16.48 -11.77 5.61
CA SER A 257 -17.65 -11.06 5.08
C SER A 257 -17.93 -9.82 5.89
N VAL A 258 -18.76 -8.94 5.34
CA VAL A 258 -19.31 -7.80 6.07
C VAL A 258 -20.76 -7.58 5.71
N GLU A 259 -21.55 -7.22 6.72
CA GLU A 259 -22.87 -6.65 6.58
C GLU A 259 -22.82 -5.22 7.10
N GLY A 260 -22.99 -4.22 6.22
CA GLY A 260 -22.84 -2.81 6.57
C GLY A 260 -24.16 -2.05 6.50
N ARG A 261 -24.27 -1.02 7.34
CA ARG A 261 -25.39 -0.09 7.40
C ARG A 261 -24.87 1.32 7.66
N MET A 262 -25.58 2.30 7.13
CA MET A 262 -25.31 3.71 7.39
C MET A 262 -26.60 4.46 7.70
N ARG A 263 -26.52 5.39 8.65
CA ARG A 263 -27.59 6.34 8.98
C ARG A 263 -27.03 7.74 9.11
N TYR A 264 -27.89 8.75 9.05
CA TYR A 264 -27.50 10.13 9.35
C TYR A 264 -28.63 10.86 10.08
N ASP A 265 -28.29 11.93 10.79
CA ASP A 265 -29.24 12.86 11.37
C ASP A 265 -28.70 14.30 11.28
N SER A 266 -29.30 15.22 12.03
CA SER A 266 -28.84 16.62 12.09
C SER A 266 -27.47 16.81 12.74
N GLU A 267 -26.96 15.82 13.48
CA GLU A 267 -25.74 15.93 14.27
C GLU A 267 -24.55 15.17 13.67
N GLY A 268 -24.79 14.06 12.97
CA GLY A 268 -23.71 13.30 12.36
C GLY A 268 -24.15 12.14 11.47
N ILE A 269 -23.14 11.34 11.12
CA ILE A 269 -23.29 10.09 10.40
C ILE A 269 -23.00 8.91 11.33
N TYR A 270 -23.74 7.83 11.13
CA TYR A 270 -23.64 6.60 11.89
C TYR A 270 -23.24 5.48 10.95
N ILE A 271 -22.33 4.64 11.43
CA ILE A 271 -21.80 3.49 10.70
C ILE A 271 -21.96 2.27 11.59
N ALA A 272 -22.60 1.24 11.07
CA ALA A 272 -22.66 -0.07 11.70
C ALA A 272 -22.20 -1.16 10.74
N ALA A 273 -21.48 -2.15 11.27
CA ALA A 273 -21.06 -3.29 10.50
C ALA A 273 -21.02 -4.55 11.36
N HIS A 274 -21.41 -5.70 10.82
CA HIS A 274 -21.02 -7.00 11.35
C HIS A 274 -19.97 -7.59 10.41
N VAL A 275 -18.78 -7.87 10.93
CA VAL A 275 -17.62 -8.34 10.15
C VAL A 275 -17.30 -9.76 10.60
N LYS A 276 -17.32 -10.71 9.66
CA LYS A 276 -16.69 -12.02 9.88
C LYS A 276 -15.20 -11.88 9.65
N ASP A 277 -14.43 -12.33 10.63
CA ASP A 277 -12.98 -12.20 10.66
C ASP A 277 -12.36 -13.42 11.35
N PRO A 278 -11.45 -14.15 10.69
CA PRO A 278 -10.74 -15.27 11.30
C PRO A 278 -9.73 -14.85 12.40
N ALA A 279 -9.40 -13.57 12.52
CA ALA A 279 -8.55 -13.00 13.56
C ALA A 279 -9.16 -11.68 14.11
N PRO A 280 -10.37 -11.74 14.69
CA PRO A 280 -11.14 -10.54 14.98
C PRO A 280 -10.45 -9.63 15.98
N MET A 281 -10.48 -8.32 15.72
CA MET A 281 -10.05 -7.26 16.65
C MET A 281 -8.63 -7.48 17.23
N ARG A 282 -7.63 -7.82 16.41
CA ARG A 282 -6.25 -8.06 16.85
C ARG A 282 -5.27 -6.92 16.58
N SER A 283 -5.71 -5.79 16.01
CA SER A 283 -4.80 -4.73 15.55
C SER A 283 -3.80 -4.32 16.63
N ALA A 284 -2.52 -4.39 16.28
CA ALA A 284 -1.41 -3.90 17.09
C ALA A 284 -0.87 -2.55 16.57
N ILE A 285 -1.64 -1.86 15.72
CA ILE A 285 -1.30 -0.54 15.20
C ILE A 285 -1.63 0.51 16.24
N ASP A 286 -0.59 1.11 16.80
CA ASP A 286 -0.68 2.09 17.88
C ASP A 286 -1.23 3.44 17.36
N PRO A 287 -2.41 3.89 17.83
CA PRO A 287 -2.99 5.16 17.42
C PRO A 287 -2.12 6.38 17.78
N ALA A 288 -1.30 6.31 18.82
CA ALA A 288 -0.48 7.43 19.27
C ALA A 288 0.78 7.64 18.41
N MET A 289 1.16 6.65 17.59
CA MET A 289 2.44 6.64 16.87
C MET A 289 2.28 6.68 15.35
N ASP A 290 1.50 5.74 14.80
CA ASP A 290 1.29 5.54 13.36
C ASP A 290 -0.19 5.21 13.07
N GLY A 291 -1.11 5.90 13.76
CA GLY A 291 -2.56 5.62 13.67
C GLY A 291 -3.14 5.74 12.25
N GLU A 292 -2.49 6.47 11.34
CA GLU A 292 -2.85 6.52 9.93
C GLU A 292 -2.72 5.17 9.20
N LEU A 293 -2.00 4.22 9.80
CA LEU A 293 -1.85 2.85 9.34
C LEU A 293 -2.86 1.88 9.97
N GLY A 294 -3.86 2.37 10.70
CA GLY A 294 -4.84 1.52 11.39
C GLY A 294 -5.48 0.44 10.49
N TRP A 295 -5.64 0.75 9.20
CA TRP A 295 -6.14 -0.18 8.18
C TRP A 295 -5.28 -1.45 7.99
N LYS A 296 -3.99 -1.43 8.35
CA LYS A 296 -3.10 -2.60 8.26
C LYS A 296 -3.46 -3.69 9.29
N GLY A 297 -3.91 -3.29 10.47
CA GLY A 297 -4.23 -4.20 11.57
C GLY A 297 -5.68 -4.71 11.53
N GLY A 298 -6.33 -4.60 10.38
CA GLY A 298 -7.74 -4.94 10.20
C GLY A 298 -8.69 -3.86 10.70
N GLY A 299 -9.91 -3.87 10.18
CA GLY A 299 -10.94 -2.89 10.50
C GLY A 299 -11.76 -2.46 9.29
N LEU A 300 -12.40 -1.30 9.39
CA LEU A 300 -13.28 -0.76 8.37
C LEU A 300 -12.79 0.61 7.90
N GLN A 301 -12.66 0.77 6.59
CA GLN A 301 -12.37 2.03 5.95
C GLN A 301 -13.55 2.47 5.08
N VAL A 302 -14.03 3.69 5.30
CA VAL A 302 -15.14 4.29 4.53
C VAL A 302 -14.66 5.60 3.93
N ARG A 303 -14.76 5.73 2.62
CA ARG A 303 -14.48 6.98 1.90
C ARG A 303 -15.79 7.66 1.58
N LEU A 304 -15.90 8.97 1.85
CA LEU A 304 -17.10 9.76 1.65
C LEU A 304 -16.77 11.06 0.92
N SER A 305 -17.61 11.43 -0.04
CA SER A 305 -17.74 12.81 -0.47
C SER A 305 -18.84 13.47 0.35
N LEU A 306 -18.47 14.47 1.13
CA LEU A 306 -19.37 15.33 1.90
C LEU A 306 -19.54 16.71 1.23
N ASP A 307 -18.97 16.88 0.03
CA ASP A 307 -19.12 18.09 -0.77
C ASP A 307 -20.37 18.01 -1.65
N ARG A 308 -21.44 18.65 -1.20
CA ARG A 308 -22.72 18.69 -1.90
C ARG A 308 -22.66 19.38 -3.26
N SER A 309 -21.65 20.23 -3.48
CA SER A 309 -21.46 20.91 -4.76
C SER A 309 -20.88 20.00 -5.86
N LEU A 310 -20.24 18.89 -5.47
CA LEU A 310 -19.66 17.93 -6.42
C LEU A 310 -20.68 16.91 -6.93
N GLY A 311 -21.62 16.48 -6.09
CA GLY A 311 -22.53 15.38 -6.39
C GLY A 311 -21.78 14.06 -6.64
N TRP A 312 -22.22 13.31 -7.65
CA TRP A 312 -21.58 12.08 -8.11
C TRP A 312 -21.61 11.99 -9.65
N PRO A 313 -20.54 11.49 -10.32
CA PRO A 313 -19.28 11.01 -9.75
C PRO A 313 -18.30 12.13 -9.38
N VAL A 314 -17.35 11.82 -8.48
CA VAL A 314 -16.36 12.79 -7.98
C VAL A 314 -15.06 12.71 -8.79
N ASP A 315 -14.72 13.76 -9.54
CA ASP A 315 -13.46 13.81 -10.31
C ASP A 315 -12.29 14.41 -9.50
N ALA A 316 -11.78 13.63 -8.54
CA ALA A 316 -10.57 13.93 -7.79
C ALA A 316 -9.60 12.73 -7.82
N SER A 317 -8.31 12.97 -7.99
CA SER A 317 -7.29 11.90 -8.05
C SER A 317 -6.06 12.27 -7.22
N ALA A 318 -5.55 11.30 -6.49
CA ALA A 318 -4.36 11.44 -5.67
C ALA A 318 -3.14 11.83 -6.53
N PRO A 319 -2.15 12.55 -5.99
CA PRO A 319 -0.90 12.81 -6.71
C PRO A 319 -0.19 11.55 -7.21
N SER A 320 -0.31 10.43 -6.48
CA SER A 320 0.21 9.12 -6.87
C SER A 320 -0.41 8.60 -8.17
N TYR A 321 -1.70 8.84 -8.42
CA TYR A 321 -2.40 8.40 -9.63
C TYR A 321 -1.70 8.87 -10.90
N TYR A 322 -1.32 10.15 -10.94
CA TYR A 322 -0.63 10.75 -12.08
C TYR A 322 0.80 10.23 -12.20
N ARG A 323 1.55 10.22 -11.09
CA ARG A 323 2.96 9.80 -11.05
C ARG A 323 3.16 8.36 -11.51
N MET A 324 2.33 7.44 -11.02
CA MET A 324 2.38 6.02 -11.40
C MET A 324 2.10 5.79 -12.88
N ARG A 325 1.53 6.78 -13.57
CA ARG A 325 1.23 6.75 -15.01
C ARG A 325 2.17 7.64 -15.83
N GLY A 326 3.24 8.17 -15.23
CA GLY A 326 4.18 9.08 -15.90
C GLY A 326 3.57 10.42 -16.29
N LEU A 327 2.49 10.83 -15.61
CA LEU A 327 1.77 12.07 -15.86
C LEU A 327 2.11 13.13 -14.81
N THR A 328 1.97 14.40 -15.18
CA THR A 328 2.07 15.55 -14.27
C THR A 328 0.67 16.13 -14.05
N ALA A 329 0.27 16.25 -12.79
CA ALA A 329 -1.00 16.87 -12.42
C ALA A 329 -0.96 18.38 -12.69
N ASN A 330 -2.04 18.94 -13.22
CA ASN A 330 -2.19 20.39 -13.37
C ASN A 330 -2.68 21.04 -12.05
N PRO A 331 -2.62 22.38 -11.90
CA PRO A 331 -3.01 23.05 -10.67
C PRO A 331 -4.46 22.78 -10.21
N GLU A 332 -5.41 22.65 -11.13
CA GLU A 332 -6.80 22.34 -10.80
C GLU A 332 -6.96 20.90 -10.28
N GLN A 333 -6.23 19.94 -10.86
CA GLN A 333 -6.21 18.55 -10.39
C GLN A 333 -5.63 18.46 -8.97
N ILE A 334 -4.55 19.20 -8.70
CA ILE A 334 -3.96 19.30 -7.37
C ILE A 334 -4.98 19.89 -6.38
N LYS A 335 -5.64 20.99 -6.76
CA LYS A 335 -6.68 21.62 -5.93
C LYS A 335 -7.83 20.66 -5.60
N ARG A 336 -8.34 19.91 -6.59
CA ARG A 336 -9.39 18.89 -6.35
C ARG A 336 -8.92 17.78 -5.43
N ALA A 337 -7.66 17.37 -5.53
CA ALA A 337 -7.08 16.36 -4.64
C ALA A 337 -7.01 16.83 -3.18
N MET A 338 -6.93 18.14 -2.96
CA MET A 338 -6.89 18.79 -1.64
C MET A 338 -8.28 19.15 -1.09
N ASN A 339 -9.38 18.73 -1.72
CA ASN A 339 -10.71 19.08 -1.23
C ASN A 339 -10.95 18.51 0.19
N PRO A 340 -11.13 19.35 1.23
CA PRO A 340 -11.25 18.89 2.61
C PRO A 340 -12.56 18.17 2.90
N ARG A 341 -13.57 18.29 2.02
CA ARG A 341 -14.86 17.60 2.16
C ARG A 341 -14.86 16.21 1.52
N LEU A 342 -13.73 15.75 1.00
CA LEU A 342 -13.50 14.34 0.70
C LEU A 342 -12.78 13.73 1.91
N VAL A 343 -13.36 12.72 2.53
CA VAL A 343 -12.83 12.14 3.77
C VAL A 343 -12.68 10.63 3.66
N THR A 344 -11.57 10.11 4.18
CA THR A 344 -11.37 8.69 4.44
C THR A 344 -11.42 8.46 5.95
N LEU A 345 -12.41 7.70 6.40
CA LEU A 345 -12.56 7.23 7.77
C LEU A 345 -11.89 5.86 7.87
N THR A 346 -11.04 5.64 8.86
CA THR A 346 -10.49 4.32 9.20
C THR A 346 -10.81 4.00 10.64
N LEU A 347 -11.66 3.01 10.86
CA LEU A 347 -12.08 2.50 12.17
C LEU A 347 -11.34 1.19 12.45
N TRP A 348 -10.70 1.09 13.62
CA TRP A 348 -10.08 -0.16 14.08
C TRP A 348 -10.11 -0.28 15.61
N HIS A 349 -9.95 -1.49 16.12
CA HIS A 349 -9.75 -1.74 17.55
C HIS A 349 -8.28 -2.01 17.84
N HIS A 350 -7.64 -1.15 18.63
CA HIS A 350 -6.27 -1.37 19.10
C HIS A 350 -6.28 -2.30 20.32
N GLU A 351 -5.90 -3.55 20.11
CA GLU A 351 -5.99 -4.62 21.11
C GLU A 351 -5.11 -4.35 22.35
N PRO A 352 -3.83 -3.91 22.24
CA PRO A 352 -3.01 -3.65 23.42
C PRO A 352 -3.59 -2.63 24.41
N SER A 353 -4.26 -1.58 23.93
CA SER A 353 -4.87 -0.55 24.78
C SER A 353 -6.39 -0.66 24.91
N GLN A 354 -6.99 -1.69 24.31
CA GLN A 354 -8.44 -1.90 24.26
C GLN A 354 -9.22 -0.65 23.77
N THR A 355 -8.67 0.06 22.78
CA THR A 355 -9.22 1.35 22.32
C THR A 355 -9.87 1.24 20.95
N HIS A 356 -11.09 1.76 20.81
CA HIS A 356 -11.77 1.89 19.52
C HIS A 356 -11.35 3.20 18.85
N CYS A 357 -10.63 3.08 17.76
CA CYS A 357 -9.92 4.18 17.15
C CYS A 357 -10.61 4.64 15.86
N LEU A 358 -10.43 5.92 15.55
CA LEU A 358 -10.83 6.55 14.30
C LEU A 358 -9.66 7.36 13.76
N HIS A 359 -9.32 7.16 12.49
CA HIS A 359 -8.44 8.05 11.75
C HIS A 359 -9.21 8.71 10.62
N LEU A 360 -9.13 10.04 10.55
CA LEU A 360 -9.64 10.85 9.46
C LEU A 360 -8.48 11.25 8.56
N ALA A 361 -8.64 11.13 7.25
CA ALA A 361 -7.74 11.74 6.29
C ALA A 361 -8.55 12.49 5.23
N PHE A 362 -8.11 13.71 4.90
CA PHE A 362 -8.86 14.61 4.03
C PHE A 362 -8.23 14.71 2.62
N GLY A 363 -9.08 14.94 1.64
CA GLY A 363 -8.72 14.92 0.22
C GLY A 363 -8.37 13.52 -0.29
N THR A 364 -8.10 13.43 -1.59
CA THR A 364 -7.44 12.24 -2.18
C THR A 364 -5.92 12.33 -2.09
N ASN A 365 -5.39 13.45 -1.59
CA ASN A 365 -3.98 13.59 -1.21
C ASN A 365 -3.68 13.09 0.22
N TYR A 366 -4.71 12.77 1.02
CA TYR A 366 -4.59 12.28 2.40
C TYR A 366 -3.85 13.23 3.33
N SER A 367 -4.05 14.54 3.16
CA SER A 367 -3.41 15.55 3.99
C SER A 367 -4.21 15.85 5.26
N GLY A 368 -3.51 16.34 6.31
CA GLY A 368 -4.15 16.83 7.53
C GLY A 368 -4.86 15.77 8.34
N GLY A 369 -4.36 14.52 8.33
CA GLY A 369 -5.01 13.43 9.03
C GLY A 369 -5.05 13.60 10.55
N GLU A 370 -6.15 13.15 11.16
CA GLU A 370 -6.42 13.24 12.59
C GLU A 370 -6.66 11.85 13.15
N VAL A 371 -5.94 11.46 14.21
CA VAL A 371 -6.16 10.20 14.91
C VAL A 371 -6.86 10.47 16.23
N ASN A 372 -7.98 9.77 16.44
CA ASN A 372 -8.86 9.87 17.59
C ASN A 372 -9.23 11.32 17.94
N PRO A 373 -9.78 12.11 16.99
CA PRO A 373 -10.25 13.46 17.29
C PRO A 373 -11.32 13.42 18.40
N PRO A 374 -11.44 14.45 19.25
CA PRO A 374 -12.50 14.45 20.26
C PRO A 374 -13.89 14.49 19.62
N GLY A 375 -14.88 13.83 20.24
CA GLY A 375 -16.30 13.99 19.92
C GLY A 375 -16.96 12.86 19.12
N TYR A 376 -16.19 11.94 18.51
CA TYR A 376 -16.76 10.71 17.97
C TYR A 376 -16.95 9.66 19.08
N SER A 377 -17.85 8.71 18.83
CA SER A 377 -18.01 7.50 19.66
C SER A 377 -17.90 6.28 18.77
N SER A 378 -17.19 5.25 19.20
CA SER A 378 -17.21 3.94 18.53
C SER A 378 -17.06 2.78 19.51
N VAL A 379 -17.69 1.66 19.17
CA VAL A 379 -17.61 0.40 19.90
C VAL A 379 -17.31 -0.71 18.91
N PHE A 380 -16.40 -1.60 19.31
CA PHE A 380 -16.19 -2.88 18.65
C PHE A 380 -16.53 -3.98 19.64
N ARG A 381 -17.44 -4.88 19.27
CA ARG A 381 -17.88 -5.97 20.14
C ARG A 381 -17.63 -7.29 19.45
N ARG A 382 -16.77 -8.11 20.06
CA ARG A 382 -16.41 -9.45 19.57
C ARG A 382 -17.63 -10.37 19.57
N ASP A 383 -17.74 -11.22 18.55
CA ASP A 383 -18.76 -12.26 18.52
C ASP A 383 -18.49 -13.32 19.59
N PRO A 384 -19.52 -13.96 20.18
CA PRO A 384 -19.34 -14.99 21.20
C PRO A 384 -18.53 -16.21 20.74
N ASP A 385 -18.43 -16.47 19.44
CA ASP A 385 -17.70 -17.60 18.86
C ASP A 385 -16.31 -17.23 18.33
N ASP A 386 -15.85 -15.99 18.56
CA ASP A 386 -14.55 -15.45 18.13
C ASP A 386 -14.28 -15.56 16.62
N ARG A 387 -15.35 -15.53 15.79
CA ARG A 387 -15.26 -15.56 14.32
C ARG A 387 -15.70 -14.28 13.64
N GLY A 388 -15.84 -13.21 14.40
CA GLY A 388 -16.24 -11.91 13.92
C GLY A 388 -16.40 -10.90 15.03
N TYR A 389 -16.91 -9.73 14.66
CA TYR A 389 -17.20 -8.63 15.57
C TYR A 389 -18.18 -7.66 14.93
N THR A 390 -18.89 -6.91 15.75
CA THR A 390 -19.66 -5.75 15.32
C THR A 390 -18.84 -4.47 15.52
N ILE A 391 -19.07 -3.51 14.63
CA ILE A 391 -18.61 -2.12 14.72
C ILE A 391 -19.86 -1.27 14.80
N GLU A 392 -19.85 -0.29 15.70
CA GLU A 392 -20.83 0.78 15.70
C GLU A 392 -20.12 2.10 16.00
N ALA A 393 -20.40 3.13 15.21
CA ALA A 393 -19.76 4.43 15.35
C ALA A 393 -20.70 5.58 15.01
N ARG A 394 -20.60 6.66 15.79
CA ARG A 394 -21.19 7.97 15.51
C ARG A 394 -20.07 8.98 15.29
N ILE A 395 -20.07 9.60 14.11
CA ILE A 395 -19.12 10.64 13.74
C ILE A 395 -19.91 11.94 13.52
N PRO A 396 -19.80 12.93 14.43
CA PRO A 396 -20.46 14.21 14.27
C PRO A 396 -20.02 14.96 13.02
N TRP A 397 -20.90 15.79 12.46
CA TRP A 397 -20.57 16.66 11.32
C TRP A 397 -19.45 17.66 11.63
N GLU A 398 -19.33 18.07 12.90
CA GLU A 398 -18.23 18.94 13.36
C GLU A 398 -16.88 18.22 13.32
N VAL A 399 -16.83 16.94 13.69
CA VAL A 399 -15.61 16.10 13.58
C VAL A 399 -15.20 15.91 12.12
N LEU A 400 -16.17 15.96 11.20
CA LEU A 400 -15.94 15.87 9.75
C LEU A 400 -15.71 17.25 9.09
N HIS A 401 -15.71 18.33 9.86
CA HIS A 401 -15.53 19.71 9.38
C HIS A 401 -16.54 20.14 8.30
N VAL A 402 -17.80 19.66 8.39
CA VAL A 402 -18.89 19.97 7.44
C VAL A 402 -20.21 20.37 8.13
N GLN A 403 -20.16 20.76 9.40
CA GLN A 403 -21.34 21.21 10.15
C GLN A 403 -22.05 22.43 9.54
N ASP A 404 -21.36 23.20 8.68
CA ASP A 404 -21.91 24.36 7.98
C ASP A 404 -22.79 23.98 6.78
N ASP A 405 -22.52 22.84 6.14
CA ASP A 405 -23.30 22.32 5.00
C ASP A 405 -23.21 20.78 4.94
N PRO A 406 -23.81 20.08 5.92
CA PRO A 406 -23.78 18.61 5.96
C PRO A 406 -24.69 18.03 4.88
N PRO A 407 -24.46 16.77 4.45
CA PRO A 407 -25.37 16.05 3.58
C PRO A 407 -26.81 16.06 4.12
N ARG A 408 -27.79 16.12 3.21
CA ARG A 408 -29.21 16.17 3.54
C ARG A 408 -30.02 15.27 2.60
N GLU A 409 -31.26 15.00 3.00
CA GLU A 409 -32.23 14.24 2.22
C GLU A 409 -32.28 14.72 0.76
N GLY A 410 -32.18 13.77 -0.17
CA GLY A 410 -32.17 14.01 -1.61
C GLY A 410 -30.78 14.20 -2.23
N ASP A 411 -29.72 14.37 -1.44
CA ASP A 411 -28.36 14.44 -1.98
C ASP A 411 -27.92 13.08 -2.55
N VAL A 412 -27.20 13.13 -3.68
CA VAL A 412 -26.50 11.97 -4.26
C VAL A 412 -25.02 12.31 -4.32
N LEU A 413 -24.26 11.73 -3.39
CA LEU A 413 -22.82 11.95 -3.23
C LEU A 413 -22.06 10.65 -3.54
N ALA A 414 -20.81 10.55 -3.11
CA ALA A 414 -19.95 9.40 -3.35
C ALA A 414 -19.57 8.69 -2.05
N ALA A 415 -19.57 7.35 -2.07
CA ALA A 415 -19.07 6.53 -0.98
C ALA A 415 -18.32 5.30 -1.50
N CYS A 416 -17.38 4.80 -0.72
CA CYS A 416 -16.71 3.51 -0.96
C CYS A 416 -16.47 2.83 0.40
N TRP A 417 -16.71 1.53 0.47
CA TRP A 417 -16.46 0.73 1.66
C TRP A 417 -15.33 -0.26 1.42
N ASN A 418 -14.47 -0.40 2.42
CA ASN A 418 -13.31 -1.25 2.36
C ASN A 418 -13.08 -1.91 3.73
N VAL A 419 -13.32 -3.21 3.84
CA VAL A 419 -13.03 -3.97 5.06
C VAL A 419 -11.67 -4.62 4.92
N HIS A 420 -10.82 -4.44 5.92
CA HIS A 420 -9.46 -4.97 5.95
C HIS A 420 -9.37 -6.10 6.98
N TRP A 421 -8.64 -7.15 6.61
CA TRP A 421 -8.25 -8.23 7.51
C TRP A 421 -6.73 -8.25 7.69
N CYS A 422 -6.28 -8.66 8.87
CA CYS A 422 -4.87 -8.78 9.21
C CYS A 422 -4.50 -10.19 9.65
N ASP A 423 -3.21 -10.42 9.83
CA ASP A 423 -2.69 -11.67 10.35
C ASP A 423 -2.89 -11.80 11.86
N LEU A 424 -2.53 -12.96 12.41
CA LEU A 424 -2.65 -13.22 13.84
C LEU A 424 -1.80 -12.26 14.70
N SER A 425 -0.74 -11.68 14.13
CA SER A 425 0.08 -10.68 14.82
C SER A 425 -0.60 -9.31 14.93
N GLY A 426 -1.66 -9.06 14.15
CA GLY A 426 -2.36 -7.77 14.13
C GLY A 426 -1.57 -6.67 13.43
N ARG A 427 -0.50 -7.01 12.68
CA ARG A 427 0.45 -6.04 12.09
C ARG A 427 0.52 -6.12 10.58
N VAL A 428 0.33 -7.31 10.02
CA VAL A 428 0.48 -7.57 8.59
C VAL A 428 -0.89 -7.57 7.96
N TRP A 429 -1.08 -6.71 6.97
CA TRP A 429 -2.30 -6.68 6.18
C TRP A 429 -2.39 -7.93 5.30
N LEU A 430 -3.52 -8.64 5.34
CA LEU A 430 -3.75 -9.88 4.60
C LEU A 430 -4.58 -9.69 3.34
N SER A 431 -5.80 -9.19 3.51
CA SER A 431 -6.72 -9.00 2.41
C SER A 431 -7.67 -7.85 2.73
N ASN A 432 -8.40 -7.45 1.71
CA ASN A 432 -9.49 -6.53 1.89
C ASN A 432 -10.63 -6.84 0.91
N LEU A 433 -11.81 -6.37 1.26
CA LEU A 433 -12.96 -6.37 0.38
C LEU A 433 -13.37 -4.93 0.14
N ILE A 434 -13.30 -4.51 -1.13
CA ILE A 434 -13.73 -3.19 -1.58
C ILE A 434 -15.09 -3.32 -2.27
N ASP A 435 -16.06 -2.54 -1.84
CA ASP A 435 -17.38 -2.50 -2.47
C ASP A 435 -18.02 -1.11 -2.35
N ILE A 436 -19.18 -0.94 -3.00
CA ILE A 436 -19.78 0.36 -3.34
C ILE A 436 -18.83 1.11 -4.26
N ARG A 437 -18.69 0.63 -5.50
CA ARG A 437 -17.84 1.25 -6.53
C ARG A 437 -18.62 1.64 -7.76
N ASN A 438 -18.19 2.72 -8.39
CA ASN A 438 -18.64 3.12 -9.71
C ASN A 438 -18.18 2.10 -10.76
N SER A 439 -19.12 1.34 -11.31
CA SER A 439 -18.85 0.30 -12.32
C SER A 439 -18.37 0.83 -13.68
N THR A 440 -18.47 2.15 -13.90
CA THR A 440 -17.95 2.79 -15.13
C THR A 440 -16.44 3.02 -15.08
N GLU A 441 -15.81 2.97 -13.89
CA GLU A 441 -14.37 3.11 -13.74
C GLU A 441 -13.66 1.75 -13.80
N PRO A 442 -12.46 1.66 -14.39
CA PRO A 442 -11.70 0.42 -14.47
C PRO A 442 -11.38 -0.19 -13.10
N LEU A 443 -11.60 -1.50 -12.93
CA LEU A 443 -11.27 -2.26 -11.70
C LEU A 443 -9.79 -2.16 -11.30
N ARG A 444 -8.90 -1.91 -12.27
CA ARG A 444 -7.45 -1.75 -12.04
C ARG A 444 -7.06 -0.45 -11.35
N ILE A 445 -7.97 0.51 -11.20
CA ILE A 445 -7.70 1.78 -10.51
C ILE A 445 -8.16 1.62 -9.07
N TYR A 446 -7.25 1.86 -8.12
CA TYR A 446 -7.59 1.70 -6.71
C TYR A 446 -8.50 2.84 -6.24
N ASP A 447 -9.40 2.55 -5.30
CA ASP A 447 -10.31 3.54 -4.69
C ASP A 447 -9.56 4.64 -3.93
N TYR A 448 -8.37 4.34 -3.43
CA TYR A 448 -7.53 5.34 -2.80
C TYR A 448 -6.82 6.27 -3.80
N GLU A 449 -6.68 5.87 -5.07
CA GLU A 449 -6.04 6.70 -6.11
C GLU A 449 -6.99 7.71 -6.72
N ARG A 450 -8.29 7.37 -6.87
CA ARG A 450 -9.24 8.18 -7.65
C ARG A 450 -10.65 8.08 -7.07
N ALA A 451 -11.20 9.22 -6.65
CA ALA A 451 -12.54 9.29 -6.07
C ALA A 451 -13.66 8.97 -7.08
N ALA A 452 -13.38 9.05 -8.38
CA ALA A 452 -14.37 8.69 -9.41
C ALA A 452 -14.78 7.21 -9.35
N THR A 453 -13.94 6.36 -8.74
CA THR A 453 -14.25 4.94 -8.55
C THR A 453 -15.25 4.69 -7.42
N TRP A 454 -15.54 5.67 -6.57
CA TRP A 454 -16.46 5.53 -5.44
C TRP A 454 -17.90 5.43 -5.99
N GLY A 455 -18.70 4.52 -5.43
CA GLY A 455 -20.12 4.36 -5.78
C GLY A 455 -20.98 5.52 -5.29
N ARG A 456 -22.29 5.45 -5.53
CA ARG A 456 -23.25 6.48 -5.09
C ARG A 456 -23.58 6.34 -3.61
N ALA A 457 -23.60 7.46 -2.88
CA ALA A 457 -24.23 7.56 -1.58
C ALA A 457 -25.53 8.37 -1.72
N ILE A 458 -26.67 7.72 -1.51
CA ILE A 458 -28.00 8.32 -1.67
C ILE A 458 -28.57 8.62 -0.29
N TYR A 459 -28.69 9.90 0.06
CA TYR A 459 -29.25 10.33 1.33
C TYR A 459 -30.78 10.38 1.23
N ARG A 460 -31.47 9.61 2.07
CA ARG A 460 -32.94 9.50 2.10
C ARG A 460 -33.55 9.84 3.44
#